data_AF-A0A9P6FRE7-F1
#
_entry.id   AF-A0A9P6FRE7-F1
#
_cell.length_a   1.000
_cell.length_b   1.000
_cell.length_c   1.000
_cell.angle_alpha   90.00
_cell.angle_beta   90.00
_cell.angle_gamma   90.00
#
_symmetry.space_group_name_H-M   'P 1'
#
loop_
_entity.id
_entity.type
_entity.pdbx_description
1 polymer ?
#
loop_
_entity_poly.entity_id
_entity_poly.type
_entity_poly.pdbx_seq_one_letter_code
_entity_poly.pdbx_strand_id
1 'polypeptide(L)'
;MKRAQRARQEYLLRIRQRRKFRKKCARESARRQRRQLQTRQTQLNNIGDNRLNAARKEAECAIAKIATPLLVAVVEVQAQHSFEGLQLDETTIADIQQWREQLSDTDDLILFSDGSLKDMATEQIKMTFGVVVQRDYDYERVISGAVDGYASSAKAELPGLLAAILCSPRGKDVTVKLDNSGVVKGFRRL
;
A
#
# COMPACT_ATOMS: atom_id res chain seq x y z
N MET A 1 -29.20 -80.49 -51.89
CA MET A 1 -28.49 -79.19 -51.88
C MET A 1 -29.19 -78.06 -51.10
N LYS A 2 -30.50 -77.80 -51.25
CA LYS A 2 -31.19 -76.65 -50.61
C LYS A 2 -31.12 -76.60 -49.07
N ARG A 3 -31.08 -77.74 -48.38
CA ARG A 3 -30.99 -77.79 -46.89
C ARG A 3 -29.65 -77.30 -46.34
N ALA A 4 -28.54 -77.63 -47.01
CA ALA A 4 -27.20 -77.18 -46.60
C ALA A 4 -27.01 -75.66 -46.77
N GLN A 5 -27.58 -75.07 -47.82
CA GLN A 5 -27.57 -73.62 -48.04
C GLN A 5 -28.38 -72.88 -46.97
N ARG A 6 -29.55 -73.39 -46.58
CA ARG A 6 -30.36 -72.82 -45.48
C ARG A 6 -29.63 -72.86 -44.14
N ALA A 7 -29.04 -74.01 -43.79
CA ALA A 7 -28.25 -74.14 -42.56
C ALA A 7 -27.05 -73.16 -42.52
N ARG A 8 -26.38 -72.95 -43.66
CA ARG A 8 -25.29 -71.97 -43.77
C ARG A 8 -25.77 -70.52 -43.60
N GLN A 9 -26.93 -70.16 -44.15
CA GLN A 9 -27.53 -68.84 -43.97
C GLN A 9 -27.93 -68.58 -42.51
N GLU A 10 -28.55 -69.56 -41.84
CA GLU A 10 -28.92 -69.46 -40.43
C GLU A 10 -27.70 -69.32 -39.52
N TYR A 11 -26.62 -70.07 -39.81
CA TYR A 11 -25.36 -69.98 -39.08
C TYR A 11 -24.75 -68.57 -39.18
N LEU A 12 -24.70 -68.00 -40.39
CA LEU A 12 -24.20 -66.64 -40.62
C LEU A 12 -25.06 -65.57 -39.93
N LEU A 13 -26.39 -65.75 -39.94
CA LEU A 13 -27.32 -64.88 -39.21
C LEU A 13 -27.06 -64.91 -37.69
N ARG A 14 -26.89 -66.10 -37.11
CA ARG A 14 -26.54 -66.25 -35.68
C ARG A 14 -25.21 -65.58 -35.33
N ILE A 15 -24.18 -65.72 -36.17
CA ILE A 15 -22.90 -65.01 -35.99
C ILE A 15 -23.10 -63.50 -36.02
N ARG A 16 -23.88 -62.98 -36.98
CA ARG A 16 -24.15 -61.55 -37.13
C ARG A 16 -24.89 -61.00 -35.91
N GLN A 17 -25.88 -61.73 -35.40
CA GLN A 17 -26.62 -61.38 -34.19
C GLN A 17 -25.72 -61.39 -32.94
N ARG A 18 -24.88 -62.41 -32.76
CA ARG A 18 -23.90 -62.47 -31.65
C ARG A 18 -22.91 -61.30 -31.69
N ARG A 19 -22.41 -60.93 -32.87
CA ARG A 19 -21.54 -59.75 -33.05
C ARG A 19 -22.25 -58.44 -32.70
N LYS A 20 -23.52 -58.28 -33.12
CA LYS A 20 -24.34 -57.12 -32.74
C LYS A 20 -24.55 -57.04 -31.23
N PHE A 21 -24.86 -58.17 -30.60
CA PHE A 21 -25.06 -58.26 -29.15
C PHE A 21 -23.78 -57.91 -28.38
N ARG A 22 -22.63 -58.50 -28.74
CA ARG A 22 -21.33 -58.16 -28.12
C ARG A 22 -20.98 -56.69 -28.27
N LYS A 23 -21.20 -56.09 -29.45
CA LYS A 23 -21.01 -54.65 -29.67
C LYS A 23 -21.95 -53.80 -28.79
N LYS A 24 -23.20 -54.22 -28.59
CA LYS A 24 -24.15 -53.53 -27.71
C LYS A 24 -23.69 -53.59 -26.25
N CYS A 25 -23.32 -54.77 -25.74
CA CYS A 25 -22.80 -54.95 -24.39
C CYS A 25 -21.52 -54.12 -24.16
N ALA A 26 -20.57 -54.12 -25.10
CA ALA A 26 -19.34 -53.33 -24.99
C ALA A 26 -19.61 -51.81 -25.00
N ARG A 27 -20.60 -51.34 -25.77
CA ARG A 27 -21.01 -49.93 -25.74
C ARG A 27 -21.67 -49.56 -24.42
N GLU A 28 -22.49 -50.43 -23.85
CA GLU A 28 -23.12 -50.19 -22.54
C GLU A 28 -22.11 -50.21 -21.41
N SER A 29 -21.14 -51.13 -21.39
CA SER A 29 -20.08 -51.14 -20.38
C SER A 29 -19.21 -49.89 -20.46
N ALA A 30 -18.82 -49.46 -21.66
CA ALA A 30 -18.07 -48.22 -21.87
C ALA A 30 -18.86 -46.97 -21.42
N ARG A 31 -20.19 -46.94 -21.67
CA ARG A 31 -21.06 -45.86 -21.18
C ARG A 31 -21.13 -45.83 -19.65
N ARG A 32 -21.22 -47.00 -19.00
CA ARG A 32 -21.21 -47.09 -17.52
C ARG A 32 -19.88 -46.60 -16.94
N GLN A 33 -18.75 -47.02 -17.50
CA GLN A 33 -17.43 -46.55 -17.07
C GLN A 33 -17.26 -45.04 -17.26
N ARG A 34 -17.69 -44.48 -18.40
CA ARG A 34 -17.65 -43.02 -18.63
C ARG A 34 -18.49 -42.25 -17.61
N ARG A 35 -19.68 -42.74 -17.28
CA ARG A 35 -20.54 -42.12 -16.25
C ARG A 35 -19.86 -42.14 -14.88
N GLN A 36 -19.25 -43.27 -14.49
CA GLN A 36 -18.53 -43.39 -13.21
C GLN A 36 -17.32 -42.43 -13.13
N LEU A 37 -16.55 -42.29 -14.20
CA LEU A 37 -15.43 -41.35 -14.26
C LEU A 37 -15.92 -39.91 -14.19
N GLN A 38 -16.98 -39.55 -14.93
CA GLN A 38 -17.57 -38.21 -14.86
C GLN A 38 -18.06 -37.86 -13.46
N THR A 39 -18.73 -38.79 -12.76
CA THR A 39 -19.19 -38.56 -11.37
C THR A 39 -18.03 -38.40 -10.40
N ARG A 40 -16.94 -39.16 -10.55
CA ARG A 40 -15.75 -38.99 -9.72
C ARG A 40 -15.06 -37.65 -9.97
N GLN A 41 -14.98 -37.22 -11.23
CA GLN A 41 -14.39 -35.93 -11.60
C GLN A 41 -15.19 -34.77 -10.99
N THR A 42 -16.52 -34.81 -11.06
CA THR A 42 -17.38 -33.77 -10.45
C THR A 42 -17.25 -33.75 -8.93
N GLN A 43 -17.16 -34.91 -8.27
CA GLN A 43 -16.91 -34.97 -6.83
C GLN A 43 -15.57 -34.36 -6.45
N LEU A 44 -14.50 -34.63 -7.20
CA LEU A 44 -13.18 -34.07 -6.94
C LEU A 44 -13.16 -32.53 -7.12
N ASN A 45 -13.81 -32.03 -8.17
CA ASN A 45 -13.91 -30.59 -8.40
C ASN A 45 -14.67 -29.90 -7.26
N ASN A 46 -15.81 -30.46 -6.83
CA ASN A 46 -16.59 -29.91 -5.72
C ASN A 46 -15.80 -29.90 -4.40
N ILE A 47 -14.95 -30.90 -4.14
CA ILE A 47 -14.07 -30.92 -2.96
C ILE A 47 -13.01 -29.82 -3.04
N GLY A 48 -12.42 -29.61 -4.21
CA GLY A 48 -11.46 -28.54 -4.47
C GLY A 48 -12.08 -27.16 -4.23
N ASP A 49 -13.22 -26.91 -4.84
CA ASP A 49 -13.95 -25.63 -4.74
C ASP A 49 -14.39 -25.34 -3.30
N ASN A 50 -14.87 -26.35 -2.56
CA ASN A 50 -15.25 -26.18 -1.17
C ASN A 50 -14.07 -25.85 -0.25
N ARG A 51 -12.91 -26.50 -0.47
CA ARG A 51 -11.69 -26.19 0.30
C ARG A 51 -11.15 -24.80 -0.02
N LEU A 52 -11.22 -24.39 -1.28
CA LEU A 52 -10.75 -23.08 -1.72
C LEU A 52 -11.64 -21.95 -1.19
N ASN A 53 -12.96 -22.18 -1.16
CA ASN A 53 -13.92 -21.27 -0.55
C ASN A 53 -13.79 -21.19 0.98
N ALA A 54 -13.52 -22.31 1.65
CA ALA A 54 -13.26 -22.32 3.09
C ALA A 54 -11.97 -21.54 3.42
N ALA A 55 -10.88 -21.77 2.68
CA ALA A 55 -9.62 -21.06 2.86
C ALA A 55 -9.76 -19.55 2.57
N ARG A 56 -10.54 -19.16 1.54
CA ARG A 56 -10.86 -17.75 1.29
C ARG A 56 -11.60 -17.12 2.47
N LYS A 57 -12.61 -17.80 3.01
CA LYS A 57 -13.39 -17.29 4.14
C LYS A 57 -12.56 -17.17 5.42
N GLU A 58 -11.63 -18.10 5.66
CA GLU A 58 -10.66 -18.02 6.75
C GLU A 58 -9.68 -16.85 6.55
N ALA A 59 -9.17 -16.65 5.34
CA ALA A 59 -8.31 -15.51 5.02
C ALA A 59 -9.03 -14.16 5.16
N GLU A 60 -10.27 -14.05 4.68
CA GLU A 60 -11.11 -12.85 4.86
C GLU A 60 -11.37 -12.56 6.34
N CYS A 61 -11.63 -13.59 7.16
CA CYS A 61 -11.80 -13.43 8.60
C CYS A 61 -10.50 -13.01 9.30
N ALA A 62 -9.34 -13.54 8.87
CA ALA A 62 -8.04 -13.14 9.39
C ALA A 62 -7.68 -11.69 9.01
N ILE A 63 -7.94 -11.29 7.77
CA ILE A 63 -7.77 -9.92 7.30
C ILE A 63 -8.70 -8.99 8.09
N ALA A 64 -9.97 -9.34 8.29
CA ALA A 64 -10.90 -8.53 9.07
C ALA A 64 -10.43 -8.33 10.53
N LYS A 65 -9.87 -9.37 11.17
CA LYS A 65 -9.30 -9.29 12.54
C LYS A 65 -8.06 -8.41 12.64
N ILE A 66 -7.31 -8.26 11.55
CA ILE A 66 -6.13 -7.38 11.48
C ILE A 66 -6.56 -5.95 11.10
N ALA A 67 -7.50 -5.82 10.17
CA ALA A 67 -7.95 -4.54 9.63
C ALA A 67 -8.82 -3.74 10.60
N THR A 68 -9.64 -4.39 11.44
CA THR A 68 -10.47 -3.66 12.44
C THR A 68 -9.65 -2.90 13.49
N PRO A 69 -8.63 -3.47 14.14
CA PRO A 69 -7.77 -2.71 15.06
C PRO A 69 -6.89 -1.69 14.33
N LEU A 70 -6.51 -1.93 13.07
CA LEU A 70 -5.80 -0.94 12.25
C LEU A 70 -6.69 0.26 11.88
N LEU A 71 -7.97 0.07 11.57
CA LEU A 71 -8.90 1.17 11.34
C LEU A 71 -9.21 1.95 12.62
N VAL A 72 -9.33 1.30 13.77
CA VAL A 72 -9.49 2.00 15.06
C VAL A 72 -8.22 2.76 15.44
N ALA A 73 -7.03 2.18 15.23
CA ALA A 73 -5.77 2.87 15.44
C ALA A 73 -5.52 4.02 14.44
N VAL A 74 -6.01 3.91 13.19
CA VAL A 74 -5.92 5.00 12.19
C VAL A 74 -6.94 6.11 12.48
N VAL A 75 -8.11 5.78 13.03
CA VAL A 75 -9.14 6.78 13.39
C VAL A 75 -8.81 7.48 14.72
N GLU A 76 -8.17 6.84 15.70
CA GLU A 76 -7.69 7.51 16.92
C GLU A 76 -6.41 8.34 16.72
N VAL A 77 -5.75 8.22 15.56
CA VAL A 77 -4.69 9.16 15.13
C VAL A 77 -5.25 10.22 14.17
N GLN A 78 -6.55 10.55 14.26
CA GLN A 78 -6.93 11.96 14.13
C GLN A 78 -6.44 12.70 15.38
N ALA A 79 -5.11 12.80 15.48
CA ALA A 79 -4.47 13.68 16.42
C ALA A 79 -5.05 15.06 16.17
N GLN A 80 -5.82 15.55 17.13
CA GLN A 80 -5.95 16.98 17.35
C GLN A 80 -4.52 17.51 17.33
N HIS A 81 -4.13 18.15 16.23
CA HIS A 81 -2.78 18.62 16.02
C HIS A 81 -2.57 19.90 16.81
N SER A 82 -2.60 19.79 18.14
CA SER A 82 -1.88 20.72 18.98
C SER A 82 -0.40 20.44 18.73
N PHE A 83 0.32 21.40 18.17
CA PHE A 83 1.77 21.44 18.31
C PHE A 83 2.02 21.74 19.80
N GLU A 84 1.88 20.74 20.67
CA GLU A 84 1.94 20.90 22.13
C GLU A 84 3.24 21.61 22.50
N GLY A 85 3.11 22.84 23.03
CA GLY A 85 4.23 23.69 23.43
C GLY A 85 4.67 24.76 22.42
N LEU A 86 4.16 24.78 21.20
CA LEU A 86 4.41 25.84 20.21
C LEU A 86 3.12 26.63 19.94
N GLN A 87 3.12 27.92 20.31
CA GLN A 87 2.03 28.83 19.95
C GLN A 87 2.18 29.23 18.48
N LEU A 88 1.46 28.54 17.59
CA LEU A 88 1.37 28.86 16.16
C LEU A 88 -0.04 29.38 15.84
N ASP A 89 -0.13 30.33 14.92
CA ASP A 89 -1.37 30.84 14.36
C ASP A 89 -2.02 29.82 13.40
N GLU A 90 -3.35 29.88 13.27
CA GLU A 90 -4.13 28.92 12.46
C GLU A 90 -3.68 28.88 10.99
N THR A 91 -3.27 30.03 10.45
CA THR A 91 -2.72 30.15 9.08
C THR A 91 -1.42 29.38 8.92
N THR A 92 -0.46 29.57 9.82
CA THR A 92 0.80 28.81 9.81
C THR A 92 0.56 27.31 9.99
N ILE A 93 -0.40 26.91 10.82
CA ILE A 93 -0.76 25.50 10.98
C ILE A 93 -1.30 24.91 9.67
N ALA A 94 -2.18 25.64 8.98
CA ALA A 94 -2.74 25.22 7.71
C ALA A 94 -1.64 25.10 6.63
N ASP A 95 -0.73 26.07 6.56
CA ASP A 95 0.40 26.06 5.64
C ASP A 95 1.31 24.84 5.89
N ILE A 96 1.63 24.54 7.16
CA ILE A 96 2.42 23.36 7.52
C ILE A 96 1.72 22.07 7.06
N GLN A 97 0.41 21.96 7.27
CA GLN A 97 -0.36 20.78 6.85
C GLN A 97 -0.38 20.63 5.34
N GLN A 98 -0.62 21.73 4.61
CA GLN A 98 -0.62 21.73 3.15
C GLN A 98 0.74 21.29 2.60
N TRP A 99 1.85 21.82 3.13
CA TRP A 99 3.18 21.43 2.69
C TRP A 99 3.51 19.98 3.02
N ARG A 100 3.09 19.47 4.19
CA ARG A 100 3.24 18.05 4.51
C ARG A 100 2.59 17.14 3.46
N GLU A 101 1.38 17.48 3.03
CA GLU A 101 0.66 16.73 2.01
C GLU A 101 1.35 16.84 0.65
N GLN A 102 1.71 18.06 0.23
CA GLN A 102 2.40 18.28 -1.05
C GLN A 102 3.74 17.56 -1.12
N LEU A 103 4.48 17.48 -0.02
CA LEU A 103 5.79 16.83 0.08
C LEU A 103 5.68 15.30 0.25
N SER A 104 4.48 14.75 0.48
CA SER A 104 4.29 13.32 0.78
C SER A 104 4.62 12.37 -0.37
N ASP A 105 4.61 12.85 -1.62
CA ASP A 105 4.93 12.03 -2.81
C ASP A 105 6.40 12.10 -3.22
N THR A 106 7.23 12.90 -2.52
CA THR A 106 8.66 13.03 -2.85
C THR A 106 9.49 11.98 -2.14
N ASP A 107 10.28 11.19 -2.87
CA ASP A 107 11.13 10.12 -2.31
C ASP A 107 12.37 10.68 -1.59
N ASP A 108 13.10 11.61 -2.22
CA ASP A 108 14.28 12.26 -1.64
C ASP A 108 13.96 13.71 -1.26
N LEU A 109 13.56 13.93 0.00
CA LEU A 109 13.23 15.28 0.47
C LEU A 109 14.47 16.03 0.97
N ILE A 110 14.92 17.02 0.19
CA ILE A 110 16.01 17.92 0.56
C ILE A 110 15.45 19.31 0.84
N LEU A 111 15.50 19.70 2.10
CA LEU A 111 15.11 21.03 2.58
C LEU A 111 16.36 21.85 2.85
N PHE A 112 16.30 23.13 2.56
CA PHE A 112 17.31 24.11 2.94
C PHE A 112 16.64 25.10 3.87
N SER A 113 17.31 25.39 4.98
CA SER A 113 16.84 26.40 5.91
C SER A 113 17.95 27.36 6.26
N ASP A 114 17.56 28.63 6.41
CA ASP A 114 18.43 29.73 6.76
C ASP A 114 17.72 30.64 7.76
N GLY A 115 18.50 31.14 8.72
CA GLY A 115 18.07 32.02 9.79
C GLY A 115 18.87 33.31 9.82
N SER A 116 18.18 34.45 9.76
CA SER A 116 18.80 35.77 9.78
C SER A 116 18.25 36.66 10.89
N LEU A 117 18.97 37.74 11.17
CA LEU A 117 18.50 38.79 12.06
C LEU A 117 17.93 39.94 11.21
N LYS A 118 16.77 40.44 11.63
CA LYS A 118 16.13 41.61 11.06
C LYS A 118 16.13 42.75 12.07
N ASP A 119 16.14 43.99 11.57
CA ASP A 119 16.02 45.21 12.37
C ASP A 119 17.13 45.38 13.42
N MET A 120 18.35 44.92 13.10
CA MET A 120 19.54 44.96 13.97
C MET A 120 19.91 46.34 14.52
N ALA A 121 19.44 47.42 13.88
CA ALA A 121 19.68 48.81 14.30
C ALA A 121 18.64 49.33 15.31
N THR A 122 17.66 48.50 15.69
CA THR A 122 16.59 48.86 16.61
C THR A 122 16.66 48.01 17.88
N GLU A 123 16.01 48.47 18.95
CA GLU A 123 15.86 47.66 20.18
C GLU A 123 14.97 46.43 19.98
N GLN A 124 14.32 46.29 18.82
CA GLN A 124 13.40 45.21 18.47
C GLN A 124 14.01 44.26 17.42
N ILE A 125 15.21 43.74 17.71
CA ILE A 125 15.84 42.75 16.82
C ILE A 125 14.96 41.50 16.74
N LYS A 126 14.59 41.10 15.53
CA LYS A 126 13.79 39.89 15.26
C LYS A 126 14.66 38.82 14.62
N MET A 127 14.33 37.55 14.91
CA MET A 127 14.92 36.42 14.20
C MET A 127 13.98 36.03 13.06
N THR A 128 14.46 36.10 11.83
CA THR A 128 13.71 35.65 10.65
C THR A 128 14.24 34.32 10.17
N PHE A 129 13.37 33.49 9.61
CA PHE A 129 13.76 32.21 9.03
C PHE A 129 13.09 31.98 7.69
N GLY A 130 13.72 31.18 6.86
CA GLY A 130 13.17 30.67 5.60
C GLY A 130 13.46 29.19 5.44
N VAL A 131 12.55 28.49 4.78
CA VAL A 131 12.69 27.10 4.36
C VAL A 131 12.31 26.99 2.90
N VAL A 132 13.18 26.37 2.11
CA VAL A 132 12.93 26.03 0.71
C VAL A 132 13.13 24.53 0.49
N VAL A 133 12.40 23.97 -0.45
CA VAL A 133 12.55 22.59 -0.90
C VAL A 133 13.17 22.57 -2.29
N GLN A 134 14.09 21.65 -2.53
CA GLN A 134 14.61 21.40 -3.88
C GLN A 134 13.76 20.33 -4.56
N ARG A 135 13.18 20.66 -5.72
CA ARG A 135 12.38 19.73 -6.56
C ARG A 135 12.75 19.91 -8.02
N ASP A 136 13.04 18.80 -8.71
CA ASP A 136 13.27 18.79 -10.17
C ASP A 136 14.16 19.94 -10.68
N TYR A 137 15.25 20.21 -9.96
CA TYR A 137 16.23 21.27 -10.22
C TYR A 137 15.80 22.73 -9.93
N ASP A 138 14.62 22.94 -9.35
CA ASP A 138 14.14 24.24 -8.88
C ASP A 138 14.02 24.29 -7.34
N TYR A 139 13.88 25.51 -6.81
CA TYR A 139 13.70 25.76 -5.39
C TYR A 139 12.36 26.41 -5.13
N GLU A 140 11.52 25.73 -4.34
CA GLU A 140 10.20 26.23 -3.98
C GLU A 140 10.20 26.70 -2.51
N ARG A 141 9.63 27.87 -2.25
CA ARG A 141 9.51 28.39 -0.89
C ARG A 141 8.41 27.64 -0.15
N VAL A 142 8.80 26.97 0.93
CA VAL A 142 7.88 26.24 1.81
C VAL A 142 7.26 27.20 2.81
N ILE A 143 8.09 27.77 3.68
CA ILE A 143 7.63 28.63 4.76
C ILE A 143 8.70 29.63 5.15
N SER A 144 8.29 30.75 5.70
CA SER A 144 9.18 31.72 6.32
C SER A 144 8.44 32.49 7.38
N GLY A 145 9.14 32.98 8.38
CA GLY A 145 8.52 33.80 9.42
C GLY A 145 9.50 34.63 10.19
N ALA A 146 8.98 35.29 11.22
CA ALA A 146 9.76 36.03 12.20
C ALA A 146 9.37 35.56 13.61
N VAL A 147 10.35 35.47 14.49
CA VAL A 147 10.17 35.11 15.90
C VAL A 147 10.80 36.22 16.74
N ASP A 148 10.04 36.73 17.71
CA ASP A 148 10.52 37.70 18.69
C ASP A 148 11.28 36.99 19.83
N GLY A 149 12.22 37.69 20.48
CA GLY A 149 12.94 37.17 21.66
C GLY A 149 14.41 37.59 21.73
N TYR A 150 15.21 36.87 22.53
CA TYR A 150 16.65 37.11 22.66
C TYR A 150 17.39 36.65 21.39
N ALA A 151 17.38 37.52 20.39
CA ALA A 151 17.88 37.27 19.05
C ALA A 151 19.40 37.02 19.02
N SER A 152 19.81 35.97 18.33
CA SER A 152 21.20 35.75 17.93
C SER A 152 21.22 34.99 16.60
N SER A 153 22.25 35.17 15.79
CA SER A 153 22.35 34.48 14.49
C SER A 153 22.26 32.96 14.64
N ALA A 154 22.92 32.38 15.64
CA ALA A 154 22.83 30.93 15.89
C ALA A 154 21.44 30.48 16.34
N LYS A 155 20.67 31.32 17.02
CA LYS A 155 19.29 31.01 17.41
C LYS A 155 18.31 31.19 16.26
N ALA A 156 18.58 32.10 15.32
CA ALA A 156 17.71 32.35 14.16
C ALA A 156 17.60 31.12 13.24
N GLU A 157 18.61 30.25 13.24
CA GLU A 157 18.61 28.97 12.53
C GLU A 157 17.61 27.95 13.10
N LEU A 158 17.35 28.01 14.41
CA LEU A 158 16.54 27.00 15.10
C LEU A 158 15.06 27.04 14.66
N PRO A 159 14.40 28.21 14.59
CA PRO A 159 13.07 28.33 13.99
C PRO A 159 12.99 27.75 12.59
N GLY A 160 14.00 28.00 11.75
CA GLY A 160 14.07 27.48 10.39
C GLY A 160 14.16 25.95 10.35
N LEU A 161 15.08 25.37 11.13
CA LEU A 161 15.21 23.91 11.28
C LEU A 161 13.91 23.28 11.80
N LEU A 162 13.30 23.88 12.83
CA LEU A 162 12.03 23.40 13.37
C LEU A 162 10.93 23.47 12.32
N ALA A 163 10.79 24.58 11.61
CA ALA A 163 9.81 24.73 10.54
C ALA A 163 10.02 23.70 9.43
N ALA A 164 11.26 23.41 9.03
CA ALA A 164 11.58 22.38 8.05
C ALA A 164 11.12 20.98 8.51
N ILE A 165 11.39 20.63 9.77
CA ILE A 165 10.93 19.36 10.37
C ILE A 165 9.40 19.33 10.46
N LEU A 166 8.76 20.43 10.86
CA LEU A 166 7.31 20.50 10.97
C LEU A 166 6.64 20.38 9.60
N CYS A 167 7.17 20.98 8.53
CA CYS A 167 6.61 20.83 7.18
C CYS A 167 6.92 19.47 6.52
N SER A 168 7.81 18.68 7.11
CA SER A 168 8.20 17.39 6.56
C SER A 168 7.10 16.32 6.70
N PRO A 169 6.89 15.45 5.69
CA PRO A 169 5.99 14.31 5.79
C PRO A 169 6.41 13.35 6.91
N ARG A 170 5.43 12.75 7.58
CA ARG A 170 5.69 11.77 8.64
C ARG A 170 6.23 10.46 8.05
N GLY A 171 7.20 9.85 8.73
CA GLY A 171 7.72 8.52 8.37
C GLY A 171 8.59 8.50 7.12
N LYS A 172 9.03 9.65 6.63
CA LYS A 172 10.00 9.77 5.54
C LYS A 172 11.36 10.23 6.06
N ASP A 173 12.41 9.79 5.38
CA ASP A 173 13.75 10.31 5.58
C ASP A 173 13.85 11.69 4.93
N VAL A 174 14.38 12.66 5.68
CA VAL A 174 14.50 14.05 5.23
C VAL A 174 15.91 14.55 5.48
N THR A 175 16.48 15.20 4.47
CA THR A 175 17.75 15.90 4.59
C THR A 175 17.51 17.39 4.73
N VAL A 176 17.79 17.96 5.91
CA VAL A 176 17.77 19.40 6.13
C VAL A 176 19.20 19.94 6.05
N LYS A 177 19.45 20.85 5.11
CA LYS A 177 20.72 21.56 4.94
C LYS A 177 20.65 22.91 5.64
N LEU A 178 21.64 23.13 6.50
CA LEU A 178 21.89 24.36 7.24
C LEU A 178 23.32 24.81 6.95
N ASP A 179 23.56 26.11 6.88
CA ASP A 179 24.90 26.69 6.71
C ASP A 179 25.65 26.84 8.05
N ASN A 180 24.92 26.90 9.17
CA ASN A 180 25.49 27.03 10.50
C ASN A 180 25.98 25.70 11.09
N SER A 181 27.28 25.45 10.98
CA SER A 181 27.93 24.23 11.50
C SER A 181 27.78 24.04 13.02
N GLY A 182 27.53 25.10 13.79
CA GLY A 182 27.29 25.02 15.24
C GLY A 182 25.97 24.34 15.57
N VAL A 183 24.92 24.66 14.83
CA VAL A 183 23.59 24.06 14.98
C VAL A 183 23.61 22.59 14.57
N VAL A 184 24.25 22.28 13.44
CA VAL A 184 24.43 20.89 12.97
C VAL A 184 25.15 20.03 14.01
N LYS A 185 26.23 20.55 14.62
CA LYS A 185 26.98 19.85 15.66
C LYS A 185 26.18 19.67 16.95
N GLY A 186 25.38 20.67 17.33
CA GLY A 186 24.51 20.60 18.50
C GLY A 186 23.44 19.52 18.35
N PHE A 187 22.77 19.46 17.20
CA PHE A 187 21.69 18.51 16.95
C PHE A 187 22.18 17.06 16.82
N ARG A 188 23.36 16.82 16.21
CA ARG A 188 23.95 15.47 16.09
C ARG A 188 24.41 14.84 17.42
N ARG A 189 24.44 15.61 18.50
CA ARG A 189 24.83 15.13 19.84
C ARG A 189 23.65 14.74 20.72
N LEU A 190 22.42 15.08 20.30
CA LEU A 190 21.16 14.66 20.92
C LEU A 190 20.79 13.26 20.45
#